data_AF-A0A969J1T2-F1
#
_entry.id   AF-A0A969J1T2-F1
#
_cell.length_a   1.000
_cell.length_b   1.000
_cell.length_c   1.000
_cell.angle_alpha   90.00
_cell.angle_beta   90.00
_cell.angle_gamma   90.00
#
_symmetry.space_group_name_H-M   'P 1'
#
loop_
_entity.id
_entity.type
_entity.pdbx_description
1 polymer ?
#
loop_
_entity_poly.entity_id
_entity_poly.type
_entity_poly.pdbx_seq_one_letter_code
_entity_poly.pdbx_strand_id
1 'polypeptide(L)'
;MTNREQLIKEIEQAPDALVEEILDFCLFVKQRQQAKATASAASSQPQTSGILDLLERVKEIQAQVPAEEWDKLPHDGSINHDHYLYGASKIEE
;
A
#
# COMPACT_ATOMS: atom_id res chain seq x y z
N MET A 1 1.06 -22.65 -32.92
CA MET A 1 2.17 -21.85 -32.35
C MET A 1 1.89 -21.68 -30.88
N THR A 2 2.88 -21.96 -30.04
CA THR A 2 2.80 -21.68 -28.60
C THR A 2 3.16 -20.21 -28.36
N ASN A 3 2.62 -19.58 -27.30
CA ASN A 3 2.96 -18.21 -26.95
C ASN A 3 4.48 -18.00 -26.77
N ARG A 4 5.21 -19.07 -26.41
CA ARG A 4 6.67 -19.09 -26.30
C ARG A 4 7.36 -18.94 -27.65
N GLU A 5 6.89 -19.64 -28.67
CA GLU A 5 7.46 -19.56 -30.03
C GLU A 5 7.22 -18.20 -30.66
N GLN A 6 6.02 -17.62 -30.43
CA GLN A 6 5.70 -16.28 -30.92
C GLN A 6 6.56 -15.21 -30.24
N LEU A 7 6.80 -15.33 -28.93
CA LEU A 7 7.66 -14.40 -28.21
C LEU A 7 9.11 -14.43 -28.70
N ILE A 8 9.65 -15.63 -28.99
CA ILE A 8 11.02 -15.77 -29.51
C ILE A 8 11.15 -15.05 -30.86
N LYS A 9 10.20 -15.28 -31.77
CA LYS A 9 10.20 -14.65 -33.09
C LYS A 9 10.12 -13.13 -33.02
N GLU A 10 9.34 -12.60 -32.08
CA GLU A 10 9.19 -11.16 -31.90
C GLU A 10 10.42 -10.50 -31.28
N ILE A 11 11.11 -11.19 -30.36
CA ILE A 11 12.37 -10.73 -29.77
C ILE A 11 13.49 -10.71 -30.81
N GLU A 12 13.54 -11.69 -31.73
CA GLU A 12 14.56 -11.72 -32.80
C GLU A 12 14.44 -10.55 -33.79
N GLN A 13 13.25 -9.99 -33.96
CA GLN A 13 13.00 -8.85 -34.85
C GLN A 13 12.91 -7.51 -34.10
N ALA A 14 13.00 -7.54 -32.77
CA ALA A 14 12.89 -6.36 -31.92
C ALA A 14 14.22 -5.57 -31.87
N PRO A 15 14.17 -4.25 -31.72
CA PRO A 15 15.35 -3.44 -31.41
C PRO A 15 15.91 -3.77 -30.03
N ASP A 16 17.23 -3.65 -29.84
CA ASP A 16 17.93 -3.95 -28.58
C ASP A 16 17.33 -3.25 -27.35
N ALA A 17 16.87 -1.99 -27.50
CA ALA A 17 16.21 -1.25 -26.43
C ALA A 17 14.93 -1.95 -25.90
N LEU A 18 14.14 -2.56 -26.80
CA LEU A 18 12.94 -3.29 -26.40
C LEU A 18 13.29 -4.65 -25.78
N VAL A 19 14.39 -5.27 -26.23
CA VAL A 19 14.90 -6.51 -25.65
C VAL A 19 15.34 -6.29 -24.20
N GLU A 20 16.00 -5.18 -23.91
CA GLU A 20 16.37 -4.79 -22.54
C GLU A 20 15.15 -4.62 -21.63
N GLU A 21 14.14 -3.87 -22.07
CA GLU A 21 12.90 -3.66 -21.29
C GLU A 21 12.14 -4.97 -21.03
N ILE A 22 12.04 -5.84 -22.05
CA ILE A 22 11.38 -7.15 -21.91
C ILE A 22 12.18 -8.05 -20.97
N LEU A 23 13.51 -8.04 -21.04
CA LEU A 23 14.38 -8.80 -20.15
C LEU A 23 14.21 -8.34 -18.71
N ASP A 24 14.25 -7.03 -18.46
CA ASP A 24 14.03 -6.44 -17.14
C ASP A 24 12.65 -6.81 -16.59
N PHE A 25 11.62 -6.74 -17.42
CA PHE A 25 10.28 -7.18 -17.04
C PHE A 25 10.26 -8.68 -16.69
N CYS A 26 10.91 -9.54 -17.48
CA CYS A 26 11.01 -10.96 -17.19
C CYS A 26 11.75 -11.24 -15.87
N LEU A 27 12.86 -10.54 -15.62
CA LEU A 27 13.63 -10.66 -14.37
C LEU A 27 12.82 -10.20 -13.17
N PHE A 28 12.11 -9.07 -13.30
CA PHE A 28 11.20 -8.56 -12.28
C PHE A 28 10.10 -9.57 -11.96
N VAL A 29 9.43 -10.13 -12.98
CA VAL A 29 8.37 -11.13 -12.78
C VAL A 29 8.93 -12.40 -12.12
N LYS A 30 10.12 -12.85 -12.53
CA LYS A 30 10.79 -14.02 -11.93
C LYS A 30 11.11 -13.79 -10.46
N GLN A 31 11.68 -12.63 -10.12
CA GLN A 31 12.00 -12.28 -8.73
C GLN A 31 10.74 -12.19 -7.88
N ARG A 32 9.66 -11.60 -8.40
CA ARG A 32 8.35 -11.56 -7.73
C ARG A 32 7.77 -12.96 -7.50
N GLN A 33 7.88 -13.87 -8.47
CA GLN A 33 7.39 -15.24 -8.32
C GLN A 33 8.21 -16.04 -7.31
N GLN A 34 9.54 -15.84 -7.28
CA GLN A 34 10.41 -16.45 -6.27
C GLN A 34 10.04 -15.95 -4.86
N ALA A 35 9.85 -14.64 -4.68
CA ALA A 35 9.40 -14.06 -3.42
C ALA A 35 8.04 -14.61 -2.98
N LYS A 36 7.10 -14.81 -3.91
CA LYS A 36 5.80 -15.42 -3.63
C LYS A 36 5.92 -16.90 -3.24
N ALA A 37 6.79 -17.67 -3.90
CA ALA A 37 7.03 -19.07 -3.57
C ALA A 37 7.67 -19.24 -2.17
N THR A 38 8.61 -18.35 -1.80
CA THR A 38 9.19 -18.32 -0.44
C THR A 38 8.21 -17.80 0.62
N ALA A 39 7.35 -16.83 0.28
CA ALA A 39 6.32 -16.32 1.18
C ALA A 39 5.18 -17.35 1.42
N SER A 40 4.86 -18.17 0.41
CA SER A 40 3.90 -19.27 0.57
C SER A 40 4.39 -20.42 1.46
N ALA A 41 5.71 -20.52 1.72
CA ALA A 41 6.27 -21.47 2.68
C ALA A 41 6.36 -20.89 4.12
N ALA A 42 6.27 -19.57 4.30
CA ALA A 42 6.52 -18.90 5.58
C ALA A 42 5.35 -18.05 6.11
N SER A 43 4.28 -17.79 5.37
CA SER A 43 3.17 -16.98 5.90
C SER A 43 1.85 -17.17 5.16
N SER A 44 0.91 -17.81 5.84
CA SER A 44 -0.53 -17.59 5.68
C SER A 44 -0.89 -16.18 6.17
N GLN A 45 -0.40 -15.13 5.51
CA GLN A 45 -0.89 -13.77 5.74
C GLN A 45 -1.25 -13.15 4.39
N PRO A 46 -2.55 -12.87 4.16
CA PRO A 46 -2.92 -12.10 2.99
C PRO A 46 -2.24 -10.74 3.12
N GLN A 47 -1.51 -10.35 2.08
CA GLN A 47 -1.00 -9.00 1.90
C GLN A 47 -2.18 -8.07 1.68
N THR A 48 -2.96 -7.83 2.73
CA THR A 48 -3.93 -6.76 2.74
C THR A 48 -3.17 -5.49 3.03
N SER A 49 -2.75 -4.86 1.94
CA SER A 49 -2.87 -3.42 1.68
C SER A 49 -2.74 -2.54 2.93
N GLY A 50 -1.69 -1.72 3.00
CA GLY A 50 -1.34 -0.88 4.17
C GLY A 50 -2.44 -0.01 4.80
N ILE A 51 -3.61 0.10 4.16
CA ILE A 51 -4.84 0.63 4.76
C ILE A 51 -5.39 -0.27 5.88
N LEU A 52 -5.34 -1.59 5.76
CA LEU A 52 -5.79 -2.51 6.83
C LEU A 52 -4.80 -2.50 8.01
N ASP A 53 -3.50 -2.44 7.72
CA ASP A 53 -2.45 -2.29 8.74
C ASP A 53 -2.60 -0.99 9.54
N LEU A 54 -2.89 0.14 8.85
CA LEU A 54 -3.18 1.41 9.49
C LEU A 54 -4.45 1.34 10.37
N LEU A 55 -5.51 0.68 9.90
CA LEU A 55 -6.75 0.51 10.67
C LEU A 55 -6.55 -0.35 11.92
N GLU A 56 -5.76 -1.42 11.84
CA GLU A 56 -5.42 -2.24 13.01
C GLU A 56 -4.64 -1.42 14.04
N ARG A 57 -3.67 -0.62 13.60
CA ARG A 57 -2.89 0.26 14.47
C ARG A 57 -3.75 1.34 15.13
N VAL A 58 -4.68 1.95 14.38
CA VAL A 58 -5.64 2.91 14.95
C VAL A 58 -6.53 2.24 16.00
N LYS A 59 -7.00 1.02 15.75
CA LYS A 59 -7.82 0.26 16.70
C LYS A 59 -7.07 -0.07 18.00
N GLU A 60 -5.79 -0.40 17.90
CA GLU A 60 -4.92 -0.64 19.07
C GLU A 60 -4.77 0.63 19.92
N ILE A 61 -4.63 1.80 19.29
CA ILE A 61 -4.56 3.10 19.97
C ILE A 61 -5.90 3.43 20.62
N GLN A 62 -7.02 3.21 19.92
CA GLN A 62 -8.35 3.47 20.44
C GLN A 62 -8.66 2.65 21.70
N ALA A 63 -8.18 1.41 21.78
CA ALA A 63 -8.38 0.54 22.94
C ALA A 63 -7.64 0.99 24.20
N GLN A 64 -6.63 1.86 24.07
CA GLN A 64 -5.86 2.39 25.18
C GLN A 64 -6.50 3.66 25.79
N VAL A 65 -7.50 4.24 25.13
CA VAL A 65 -8.15 5.49 25.56
C VAL A 65 -9.52 5.19 26.20
N PRO A 66 -9.77 5.58 27.46
CA PRO A 66 -11.05 5.40 28.14
C PRO A 66 -12.22 6.10 27.44
N ALA A 67 -13.43 5.51 27.53
CA ALA A 67 -14.66 6.05 26.93
C ALA A 67 -15.01 7.48 27.40
N GLU A 68 -14.67 7.84 28.65
CA GLU A 68 -14.91 9.19 29.18
C GLU A 68 -14.06 10.27 28.50
N GLU A 69 -12.90 9.92 27.93
CA GLU A 69 -12.06 10.86 27.17
C GLU A 69 -12.56 11.01 25.73
N TRP A 70 -13.26 10.01 25.20
CA TRP A 70 -13.95 10.10 23.91
C TRP A 70 -15.15 11.04 23.94
N ASP A 71 -15.82 11.18 25.08
CA ASP A 71 -16.97 12.10 25.24
C ASP A 71 -16.54 13.58 25.27
N LYS A 72 -15.29 13.84 25.69
CA LYS A 72 -14.70 15.19 25.69
C LYS A 72 -14.24 15.65 24.30
N LEU A 73 -14.16 14.74 23.33
CA LEU A 73 -13.67 15.05 22.00
C LEU A 73 -14.73 15.80 21.18
N PRO A 74 -14.39 16.99 20.65
CA PRO A 74 -15.31 17.77 19.83
C PRO A 74 -15.62 17.05 18.51
N HIS A 75 -16.90 17.02 18.14
CA HIS A 75 -17.38 16.37 16.91
C HIS A 75 -16.88 17.07 15.64
N ASP A 76 -16.54 18.36 15.75
CA ASP A 76 -15.97 19.21 14.70
C ASP A 76 -14.44 19.29 14.76
N GLY A 77 -13.78 18.39 15.50
CA GLY A 77 -12.33 18.40 15.69
C GLY A 77 -11.51 18.33 14.40
N SER A 78 -12.05 17.77 13.31
CA SER A 78 -11.39 17.78 11.99
C SER A 78 -11.45 19.14 11.29
N ILE A 79 -12.50 19.92 11.56
CA ILE A 79 -12.77 21.23 10.95
C ILE A 79 -12.04 22.33 11.73
N ASN A 80 -12.10 22.25 13.07
CA ASN A 80 -11.59 23.26 13.99
C ASN A 80 -10.35 22.80 14.76
N HIS A 81 -9.52 21.91 14.20
CA HIS A 81 -8.35 21.40 14.91
C HIS A 81 -7.43 22.52 15.42
N ASP A 82 -7.30 23.62 14.66
CA ASP A 82 -6.49 24.78 15.06
C ASP A 82 -7.00 25.43 16.35
N HIS A 83 -8.32 25.50 16.53
CA HIS A 83 -8.95 26.04 17.73
C HIS A 83 -8.63 25.17 18.95
N TYR A 84 -8.69 23.84 18.80
CA TYR A 84 -8.44 22.91 19.90
C TYR A 84 -6.95 22.71 20.22
N LEU A 85 -6.07 22.85 19.22
CA LEU A 85 -4.62 22.69 19.40
C LEU A 85 -3.93 23.99 19.83
N TYR A 86 -4.41 25.14 19.35
CA TYR A 86 -3.71 26.43 19.53
C TYR A 86 -4.57 27.49 20.22
N GLY A 87 -5.84 27.23 20.52
CA GLY A 87 -6.74 28.18 21.19
C GLY A 87 -7.14 29.38 20.33
N ALA A 88 -6.75 29.40 19.04
CA ALA A 88 -7.09 30.47 18.10
C ALA A 88 -8.41 30.14 17.39
N SER A 89 -9.47 30.89 17.69
CA SER A 89 -10.74 30.77 16.99
C SER A 89 -10.56 31.07 15.50
N LYS A 90 -10.97 30.14 14.62
CA LYS A 90 -10.96 30.33 13.16
C LYS A 90 -12.18 31.10 12.65
N ILE A 91 -12.74 31.99 13.47
CA ILE A 91 -13.86 32.84 13.10
C ILE A 91 -13.36 34.28 13.21
N GLU A 92 -12.71 34.74 12.15
CA GLU A 92 -12.87 36.13 11.72
C GLU A 92 -13.78 36.06 10.48
N GLU A 93 -14.99 36.62 10.65
CA GLU A 93 -16.10 36.79 9.68
C GLU A 93 -16.98 35.58 9.31
#